data_AF-A0A7V9NJ03-F1
#
_entry.id   AF-A0A7V9NJ03-F1
#
_cell.length_a   1.000
_cell.length_b   1.000
_cell.length_c   1.000
_cell.angle_alpha   90.00
_cell.angle_beta   90.00
_cell.angle_gamma   90.00
#
_symmetry.space_group_name_H-M   'P 1'
#
loop_
_entity.id
_entity.type
_entity.pdbx_description
1 polymer ?
#
loop_
_entity_poly.entity_id
_entity_poly.type
_entity_poly.pdbx_seq_one_letter_code
_entity_poly.pdbx_strand_id
1 'polypeptide(L)'
;MHARSDRFDQEAWLDAWTELDATGFRYRILSERGSEHIRNKVLRAVLKREQEIVAEGMHRAALTDANYVFTEPGEEADGVRYVRMKPKRKDVVLVDGRMVLSPDGNDLLRIEGRLARNPSFWTSLVNVVRHFATVDGVRVPTSTESQAQLKLAGRSTMQVVYEYESINGRPVTVSSKRQLASAARPRQQ
;
A
#
# COMPACT_ATOMS: atom_id res chain seq x y z
N MET A 1 9.13 5.92 4.23
CA MET A 1 8.92 4.46 4.39
C MET A 1 9.68 3.97 5.62
N HIS A 2 9.15 3.00 6.35
CA HIS A 2 9.79 2.37 7.52
C HIS A 2 9.61 0.85 7.44
N ALA A 3 10.63 0.08 7.79
CA ALA A 3 10.53 -1.37 7.93
C ALA A 3 11.31 -1.86 9.14
N ARG A 4 10.78 -2.90 9.80
CA ARG A 4 11.37 -3.54 10.98
C ARG A 4 11.36 -5.06 10.84
N SER A 5 12.44 -5.70 11.31
CA SER A 5 12.55 -7.14 11.48
C SER A 5 12.68 -7.46 12.96
N ASP A 6 11.72 -8.22 13.51
CA ASP A 6 11.70 -8.51 14.95
C ASP A 6 12.81 -9.48 15.35
N ARG A 7 13.16 -10.43 14.49
CA ARG A 7 14.18 -11.45 14.79
C ARG A 7 15.58 -10.88 14.93
N PHE A 8 15.90 -9.87 14.12
CA PHE A 8 17.23 -9.26 14.11
C PHE A 8 17.29 -7.96 14.92
N ASP A 9 16.15 -7.53 15.47
CA ASP A 9 15.97 -6.22 16.10
C ASP A 9 16.55 -5.08 15.26
N GLN A 10 16.25 -5.13 13.95
CA GLN A 10 16.73 -4.17 12.98
C GLN A 10 15.56 -3.41 12.37
N GLU A 11 15.81 -2.14 12.07
CA GLU A 11 14.88 -1.30 11.34
C GLU A 11 15.60 -0.34 10.41
N ALA A 12 14.88 0.16 9.41
CA ALA A 12 15.37 1.17 8.51
C ALA A 12 14.25 2.09 8.01
N TRP A 13 14.66 3.29 7.62
CA TRP A 13 13.81 4.32 7.04
C TRP A 13 14.38 4.77 5.71
N LEU A 14 13.49 5.09 4.79
CA LEU A 14 13.81 5.62 3.48
C LEU A 14 12.71 6.60 3.06
N ASP A 15 13.11 7.82 2.75
CA ASP A 15 12.24 8.82 2.15
C ASP A 15 12.56 8.92 0.67
N ALA A 16 11.53 8.83 -0.16
CA ALA A 16 11.67 8.91 -1.60
C ALA A 16 10.66 9.90 -2.17
N TRP A 17 11.14 10.71 -3.10
CA TRP A 17 10.28 11.43 -4.03
C TRP A 17 9.88 10.47 -5.15
N THR A 18 8.59 10.38 -5.45
CA THR A 18 8.07 9.52 -6.52
C THR A 18 7.26 10.33 -7.52
N GLU A 19 7.31 9.92 -8.78
CA GLU A 19 6.52 10.48 -9.87
C GLU A 19 5.90 9.33 -10.66
N LEU A 20 4.60 9.42 -10.88
CA LEU A 20 3.84 8.50 -11.72
C LEU A 20 3.11 9.30 -12.79
N ASP A 21 3.44 9.03 -14.04
CA ASP A 21 2.80 9.64 -15.21
C ASP A 21 2.67 8.63 -16.35
N ALA A 22 2.27 9.09 -17.54
CA ALA A 22 2.09 8.24 -18.72
C ALA A 22 3.39 7.58 -19.21
N THR A 23 4.57 8.10 -18.84
CA THR A 23 5.89 7.54 -19.20
C THR A 23 6.35 6.48 -18.19
N GLY A 24 5.70 6.38 -17.03
CA GLY A 24 5.95 5.34 -16.04
C GLY A 24 6.12 5.88 -14.62
N PHE A 25 6.76 5.05 -13.79
CA PHE A 25 7.04 5.36 -12.39
C PHE A 25 8.54 5.60 -12.19
N ARG A 26 8.87 6.73 -11.57
CA ARG A 26 10.24 7.12 -11.23
C ARG A 26 10.32 7.46 -9.76
N TYR A 27 11.49 7.26 -9.17
CA TYR A 27 11.73 7.65 -7.79
C TYR A 27 13.16 8.15 -7.58
N ARG A 28 13.33 9.02 -6.59
CA ARG A 28 14.62 9.52 -6.11
C ARG A 28 14.63 9.44 -4.59
N ILE A 29 15.67 8.81 -4.05
CA ILE A 29 15.86 8.73 -2.59
C ILE A 29 16.32 10.09 -2.08
N LEU A 30 15.62 10.62 -1.09
CA LEU A 30 15.90 11.91 -0.46
C LEU A 30 16.71 11.72 0.82
N SER A 31 16.34 10.72 1.62
CA SER A 31 16.96 10.43 2.90
C SER A 31 16.86 8.92 3.17
N GLU A 32 17.82 8.38 3.91
CA GLU A 32 17.74 7.02 4.39
C GLU A 32 18.61 6.78 5.63
N ARG A 33 18.16 5.91 6.54
CA ARG A 33 18.87 5.58 7.78
C ARG A 33 18.51 4.19 8.30
N GLY A 34 19.28 3.69 9.27
CA GLY A 34 19.10 2.36 9.86
C GLY A 34 19.79 1.24 9.08
N SER A 35 19.32 0.00 9.25
CA SER A 35 19.94 -1.21 8.71
C SER A 35 20.12 -1.14 7.19
N GLU A 36 21.37 -1.19 6.73
CA GLU A 36 21.70 -1.22 5.30
C GLU A 36 21.04 -2.41 4.58
N HIS A 37 20.98 -3.57 5.25
CA HIS A 37 20.32 -4.75 4.70
C HIS A 37 18.84 -4.48 4.44
N ILE A 38 18.11 -3.91 5.41
CA ILE A 38 16.68 -3.60 5.26
C ILE A 38 16.49 -2.53 4.17
N ARG A 39 17.32 -1.48 4.14
CA ARG A 39 17.25 -0.45 3.07
C ARG A 39 17.36 -1.08 1.68
N ASN A 40 18.36 -1.92 1.47
CA ASN A 40 18.69 -2.45 0.15
C ASN A 40 17.82 -3.63 -0.29
N LYS A 41 17.48 -4.54 0.62
CA LYS A 41 16.76 -5.77 0.29
C LYS A 41 15.24 -5.65 0.48
N VAL A 42 14.77 -4.66 1.23
CA VAL A 42 13.33 -4.45 1.49
C VAL A 42 12.86 -3.15 0.87
N LEU A 43 13.30 -2.00 1.38
CA LEU A 43 12.72 -0.70 1.00
C LEU A 43 12.95 -0.35 -0.48
N ARG A 44 14.18 -0.49 -0.97
CA ARG A 44 14.51 -0.26 -2.39
C ARG A 44 13.88 -1.32 -3.31
N ALA A 45 13.75 -2.55 -2.83
CA ALA A 45 13.13 -3.62 -3.60
C ALA A 45 11.64 -3.34 -3.85
N VAL A 46 10.95 -2.73 -2.88
CA VAL A 46 9.55 -2.29 -3.05
C VAL A 46 9.43 -1.21 -4.12
N LEU A 47 10.25 -0.16 -4.06
CA LEU A 47 10.24 0.91 -5.08
C LEU A 47 10.55 0.37 -6.48
N LYS A 48 11.54 -0.53 -6.59
CA LYS A 48 11.85 -1.20 -7.85
C LYS A 48 10.67 -2.04 -8.35
N ARG A 49 9.97 -2.74 -7.45
CA ARG A 49 8.81 -3.54 -7.83
C ARG A 49 7.64 -2.67 -8.29
N GLU A 50 7.40 -1.52 -7.66
CA GLU A 50 6.40 -0.55 -8.14
C GLU A 50 6.72 -0.09 -9.56
N GLN A 51 7.99 0.20 -9.86
CA GLN A 51 8.43 0.53 -11.21
C GLN A 51 8.16 -0.59 -12.22
N GLU A 52 8.47 -1.83 -11.87
CA GLU A 52 8.20 -3.01 -12.71
C GLU A 52 6.69 -3.21 -12.94
N ILE A 53 5.87 -3.08 -11.89
CA ILE A 53 4.40 -3.25 -12.01
C ILE A 53 3.80 -2.19 -12.94
N VAL A 54 4.26 -0.95 -12.85
CA VAL A 54 3.78 0.12 -13.74
C VAL A 54 4.20 -0.14 -15.17
N ALA A 55 5.45 -0.59 -15.40
CA ALA A 55 5.95 -0.96 -16.72
C ALA A 55 5.23 -2.17 -17.33
N GLU A 56 4.87 -3.17 -16.52
CA GLU A 56 4.07 -4.34 -16.91
C GLU A 56 2.58 -3.99 -17.15
N GLY A 57 2.15 -2.78 -16.76
CA GLY A 57 0.82 -2.23 -16.96
C GLY A 57 -0.04 -2.20 -15.69
N MET A 58 -0.41 -1.00 -15.27
CA MET A 58 -1.22 -0.77 -14.05
C MET A 58 -2.58 -1.48 -14.03
N HIS A 59 -3.17 -1.76 -15.20
CA HIS A 59 -4.44 -2.47 -15.32
C HIS A 59 -4.39 -3.86 -14.66
N ARG A 60 -3.19 -4.46 -14.54
CA ARG A 60 -2.98 -5.75 -13.86
C ARG A 60 -3.27 -5.70 -12.36
N ALA A 61 -3.12 -4.54 -11.72
CA ALA A 61 -3.36 -4.35 -10.29
C ALA A 61 -4.73 -3.70 -9.99
N ALA A 62 -5.48 -3.30 -11.02
CA ALA A 62 -6.72 -2.54 -10.87
C ALA A 62 -7.84 -3.34 -10.18
N LEU A 63 -8.64 -2.66 -9.36
CA LEU A 63 -9.84 -3.24 -8.72
C LEU A 63 -11.00 -3.27 -9.72
N THR A 64 -11.00 -4.27 -10.58
CA THR A 64 -11.99 -4.43 -11.65
C THR A 64 -12.47 -5.87 -11.74
N ASP A 65 -13.61 -6.09 -12.38
CA ASP A 65 -14.14 -7.43 -12.64
C ASP A 65 -13.21 -8.26 -13.55
N ALA A 66 -12.29 -7.63 -14.29
CA ALA A 66 -11.26 -8.37 -15.02
C ALA A 66 -10.28 -9.08 -14.08
N ASN A 67 -10.02 -8.51 -12.89
CA ASN A 67 -9.04 -9.03 -11.93
C ASN A 67 -9.67 -9.75 -10.74
N TYR A 68 -10.93 -9.45 -10.40
CA TYR A 68 -11.58 -9.91 -9.18
C TYR A 68 -12.99 -10.46 -9.41
N VAL A 69 -13.43 -11.31 -8.50
CA VAL A 69 -14.84 -11.56 -8.21
C VAL A 69 -15.17 -10.80 -6.94
N PHE A 70 -16.19 -9.95 -6.97
CA PHE A 70 -16.68 -9.21 -5.81
C PHE A 70 -17.95 -9.84 -5.25
N THR A 71 -18.13 -9.78 -3.94
CA THR A 71 -19.41 -10.12 -3.31
C THR A 71 -20.33 -8.91 -3.27
N GLU A 72 -21.60 -9.14 -2.93
CA GLU A 72 -22.45 -8.04 -2.48
C GLU A 72 -21.87 -7.37 -1.22
N PRO A 73 -22.16 -6.08 -0.99
CA PRO A 73 -21.78 -5.39 0.24
C PRO A 73 -22.38 -6.06 1.47
N GLY A 74 -21.54 -6.35 2.45
CA GLY A 74 -21.92 -6.81 3.77
C GLY A 74 -21.65 -5.74 4.83
N GLU A 75 -22.20 -5.95 6.02
CA GLU A 75 -21.97 -5.12 7.20
C GLU A 75 -21.58 -6.03 8.37
N GLU A 76 -20.54 -5.66 9.11
CA GLU A 76 -20.17 -6.32 10.37
C GLU A 76 -21.04 -5.82 11.52
N ALA A 77 -21.04 -6.54 12.64
CA ALA A 77 -21.87 -6.20 13.81
C ALA A 77 -21.53 -4.84 14.43
N ASP A 78 -20.33 -4.32 14.18
CA ASP A 78 -19.85 -3.00 14.60
C ASP A 78 -20.17 -1.88 13.58
N GLY A 79 -20.95 -2.18 12.54
CA GLY A 79 -21.34 -1.24 11.49
C GLY A 79 -20.32 -1.06 10.36
N VAL A 80 -19.23 -1.83 10.35
CA VAL A 80 -18.23 -1.77 9.28
C VAL A 80 -18.80 -2.36 7.99
N ARG A 81 -18.96 -1.52 6.96
CA ARG A 81 -19.36 -1.94 5.61
C ARG A 81 -18.18 -2.42 4.79
N TYR A 82 -18.35 -3.54 4.08
CA TYR A 82 -17.29 -4.11 3.27
C TYR A 82 -17.80 -4.86 2.04
N VAL A 83 -16.93 -5.01 1.04
CA VAL A 83 -17.11 -5.92 -0.11
C VAL A 83 -15.91 -6.86 -0.16
N ARG A 84 -16.15 -8.17 -0.22
CA ARG A 84 -15.05 -9.14 -0.37
C ARG A 84 -14.58 -9.14 -1.81
N MET A 85 -13.27 -9.28 -1.99
CA MET A 85 -12.60 -9.34 -3.29
C MET A 85 -11.78 -10.62 -3.38
N LYS A 86 -12.15 -11.49 -4.33
CA LYS A 86 -11.40 -12.71 -4.63
C LYS A 86 -10.63 -12.54 -5.93
N PRO A 87 -9.29 -12.63 -5.93
CA PRO A 87 -8.50 -12.49 -7.15
C PRO A 87 -8.77 -13.66 -8.09
N LYS A 88 -8.97 -13.37 -9.37
CA LYS A 88 -9.19 -14.37 -10.43
C LYS A 88 -7.91 -15.10 -10.85
N ARG A 89 -6.74 -14.59 -10.44
CA ARG A 89 -5.43 -15.20 -10.71
C ARG A 89 -4.49 -15.04 -9.51
N LYS A 90 -3.51 -15.93 -9.41
CA LYS A 90 -2.42 -15.81 -8.43
C LYS A 90 -1.35 -14.88 -8.96
N ASP A 91 -1.38 -13.61 -8.54
CA ASP A 91 -0.41 -12.59 -8.94
C ASP A 91 0.03 -11.79 -7.70
N VAL A 92 1.28 -11.32 -7.70
CA VAL A 92 1.89 -10.59 -6.57
C VAL A 92 1.30 -9.19 -6.40
N VAL A 93 0.61 -8.69 -7.43
CA VAL A 93 -0.04 -7.36 -7.45
C VAL A 93 -1.49 -7.39 -6.96
N LEU A 94 -2.04 -8.57 -6.71
CA LEU A 94 -3.45 -8.75 -6.33
C LEU A 94 -3.58 -9.10 -4.85
N VAL A 95 -4.69 -8.68 -4.24
CA VAL A 95 -5.01 -8.91 -2.82
C VAL A 95 -6.24 -9.79 -2.71
N ASP A 96 -6.12 -10.91 -1.99
CA ASP A 96 -7.24 -11.71 -1.53
C ASP A 96 -7.72 -11.17 -0.18
N GLY A 97 -8.90 -10.58 -0.14
CA GLY A 97 -9.34 -9.82 1.04
C GLY A 97 -10.65 -9.08 0.86
N ARG A 98 -10.72 -7.88 1.42
CA ARG A 98 -11.91 -7.02 1.35
C ARG A 98 -11.56 -5.55 1.18
N MET A 99 -12.47 -4.82 0.54
CA MET A 99 -12.52 -3.38 0.62
C MET A 99 -13.47 -2.99 1.76
N VAL A 100 -13.03 -2.05 2.58
CA VAL A 100 -13.83 -1.45 3.65
C VAL A 100 -14.30 -0.08 3.17
N LEU A 101 -15.60 0.16 3.31
CA LEU A 101 -16.27 1.33 2.79
C LEU A 101 -16.66 2.29 3.92
N SER A 102 -16.95 3.54 3.56
CA SER A 102 -17.60 4.50 4.46
C SER A 102 -19.00 4.02 4.86
N PRO A 103 -19.57 4.53 5.97
CA PRO A 103 -20.90 4.11 6.42
C PRO A 103 -22.01 4.31 5.37
N ASP A 104 -21.89 5.34 4.53
CA ASP A 104 -22.79 5.58 3.41
C ASP A 104 -22.46 4.76 2.15
N GLY A 105 -21.33 4.04 2.14
CA GLY A 105 -20.87 3.19 1.04
C GLY A 105 -20.20 3.92 -0.12
N ASN A 106 -20.04 5.25 -0.03
CA ASN A 106 -19.59 6.08 -1.16
C ASN A 106 -18.06 6.10 -1.32
N ASP A 107 -17.32 5.88 -0.23
CA ASP A 107 -15.86 5.96 -0.21
C ASP A 107 -15.21 4.63 0.16
N LEU A 108 -14.14 4.31 -0.57
CA LEU A 108 -13.21 3.25 -0.18
C LEU A 108 -12.28 3.82 0.89
N LEU A 109 -12.36 3.28 2.10
CA LEU A 109 -11.52 3.70 3.22
C LEU A 109 -10.21 2.94 3.28
N ARG A 110 -10.28 1.61 3.11
CA ARG A 110 -9.10 0.75 3.09
C ARG A 110 -9.33 -0.55 2.34
N ILE A 111 -8.25 -1.15 1.89
CA ILE A 111 -8.22 -2.54 1.44
C ILE A 111 -7.39 -3.32 2.46
N GLU A 112 -7.90 -4.46 2.89
CA GLU A 112 -7.18 -5.34 3.80
C GLU A 112 -7.29 -6.79 3.34
N GLY A 113 -6.18 -7.52 3.46
CA GLY A 113 -6.12 -8.91 3.02
C GLY A 113 -4.70 -9.41 2.86
N ARG A 114 -4.55 -10.50 2.11
CA ARG A 114 -3.27 -11.14 1.83
C ARG A 114 -2.93 -11.05 0.36
N LEU A 115 -1.66 -10.89 0.01
CA LEU A 115 -1.24 -10.99 -1.39
C LEU A 115 -1.62 -12.36 -1.98
N ALA A 116 -2.20 -12.35 -3.19
CA ALA A 116 -2.66 -13.55 -3.89
C ALA A 116 -1.50 -14.49 -4.28
N ARG A 117 -0.28 -13.93 -4.39
CA ARG A 117 0.97 -14.66 -4.55
C ARG A 117 2.05 -14.01 -3.69
N ASN A 118 2.92 -14.84 -3.12
CA ASN A 118 4.11 -14.36 -2.41
C ASN A 118 5.08 -13.66 -3.39
N PRO A 119 5.63 -12.49 -3.02
CA PRO A 119 6.51 -11.72 -3.91
C PRO A 119 7.88 -12.37 -4.14
N SER A 120 8.32 -13.28 -3.26
CA SER A 120 9.54 -14.06 -3.42
C SER A 120 9.47 -15.40 -2.68
N PHE A 121 10.42 -16.31 -2.94
CA PHE A 121 10.56 -17.57 -2.18
C PHE A 121 10.89 -17.34 -0.69
N TRP A 122 11.41 -16.16 -0.33
CA TRP A 122 11.88 -15.82 1.01
C TRP A 122 10.84 -15.09 1.86
N THR A 123 9.84 -14.48 1.22
CA THR A 123 8.72 -13.72 1.82
C THR A 123 7.43 -14.53 1.72
N SER A 124 6.86 -14.98 2.84
CA SER A 124 5.53 -15.59 2.87
C SER A 124 4.54 -14.77 3.69
N LEU A 125 3.24 -14.95 3.44
CA LEU A 125 2.17 -14.42 4.30
C LEU A 125 2.16 -12.89 4.41
N VAL A 126 2.24 -12.21 3.26
CA VAL A 126 2.15 -10.75 3.24
C VAL A 126 0.70 -10.31 3.45
N ASN A 127 0.36 -9.97 4.69
CA ASN A 127 -0.87 -9.26 5.00
C ASN A 127 -0.65 -7.79 4.70
N VAL A 128 -1.59 -7.17 3.99
CA VAL A 128 -1.52 -5.78 3.56
C VAL A 128 -2.77 -5.07 4.04
N VAL A 129 -2.58 -3.87 4.59
CA VAL A 129 -3.65 -2.89 4.80
C VAL A 129 -3.25 -1.63 4.06
N ARG A 130 -4.06 -1.21 3.10
CA ARG A 130 -3.84 0.02 2.33
C ARG A 130 -4.98 0.98 2.61
N HIS A 131 -4.65 2.15 3.17
CA HIS A 131 -5.62 3.20 3.44
C HIS A 131 -5.73 4.15 2.26
N PHE A 132 -6.92 4.70 2.07
CA PHE A 132 -7.25 5.64 1.01
C PHE A 132 -7.90 6.89 1.59
N ALA A 133 -7.75 7.99 0.87
CA ALA A 133 -8.52 9.20 1.07
C ALA A 133 -8.86 9.82 -0.28
N THR A 134 -9.94 10.59 -0.31
CA THR A 134 -10.29 11.43 -1.45
C THR A 134 -9.65 12.80 -1.25
N VAL A 135 -8.72 13.15 -2.14
CA VAL A 135 -7.95 14.40 -2.13
C VAL A 135 -8.31 15.18 -3.39
N ASP A 136 -8.86 16.38 -3.23
CA ASP A 136 -9.30 17.23 -4.34
C ASP A 136 -10.15 16.46 -5.39
N GLY A 137 -11.04 15.57 -4.89
CA GLY A 137 -11.93 14.74 -5.71
C GLY A 137 -11.31 13.45 -6.27
N VAL A 138 -10.04 13.17 -5.98
CA VAL A 138 -9.34 11.97 -6.46
C VAL A 138 -9.02 11.04 -5.30
N ARG A 139 -9.42 9.78 -5.42
CA ARG A 139 -9.08 8.74 -4.44
C ARG A 139 -7.63 8.29 -4.62
N VAL A 140 -6.83 8.46 -3.58
CA VAL A 140 -5.42 8.10 -3.57
C VAL A 140 -5.05 7.30 -2.32
N PRO A 141 -4.06 6.39 -2.39
CA PRO A 141 -3.57 5.70 -1.21
C PRO A 141 -2.82 6.66 -0.29
N THR A 142 -3.09 6.62 1.01
CA THR A 142 -2.44 7.51 2.00
C THR A 142 -1.44 6.78 2.86
N SER A 143 -1.66 5.49 3.10
CA SER A 143 -0.67 4.62 3.71
C SER A 143 -0.81 3.18 3.23
N THR A 144 0.26 2.42 3.38
CA THR A 144 0.24 0.97 3.22
C THR A 144 1.06 0.35 4.34
N GLU A 145 0.42 -0.54 5.07
CA GLU A 145 1.04 -1.39 6.07
C GLU A 145 1.15 -2.80 5.50
N SER A 146 2.27 -3.46 5.79
CA SER A 146 2.49 -4.82 5.37
C SER A 146 3.18 -5.60 6.47
N GLN A 147 2.71 -6.82 6.71
CA GLN A 147 3.33 -7.76 7.63
C GLN A 147 3.67 -9.01 6.85
N ALA A 148 4.94 -9.41 6.87
CA ALA A 148 5.43 -10.58 6.15
C ALA A 148 6.19 -11.49 7.11
N GLN A 149 6.15 -12.79 6.83
CA GLN A 149 7.04 -13.76 7.43
C GLN A 149 8.24 -13.98 6.50
N LEU A 150 9.42 -13.60 6.96
CA LEU A 150 10.67 -13.85 6.26
C LEU A 150 11.32 -15.13 6.81
N LYS A 151 11.68 -16.07 5.93
CA LYS A 151 12.22 -17.39 6.33
C LYS A 151 13.41 -17.31 7.30
N LEU A 152 14.27 -16.29 7.17
CA LEU A 152 15.43 -16.08 8.04
C LEU A 152 15.32 -14.89 8.99
N ALA A 153 14.37 -13.98 8.77
CA ALA A 153 14.25 -12.73 9.52
C ALA A 153 12.99 -12.65 10.41
N GLY A 154 12.25 -13.76 10.52
CA GLY A 154 11.05 -13.83 11.33
C GLY A 154 9.94 -12.93 10.80
N ARG A 155 9.07 -12.47 11.71
CA ARG A 155 8.05 -11.47 11.39
C ARG A 155 8.74 -10.16 11.04
N SER A 156 8.26 -9.52 9.98
CA SER A 156 8.75 -8.22 9.53
C SER A 156 7.57 -7.35 9.17
N THR A 157 7.64 -6.08 9.56
CA THR A 157 6.61 -5.08 9.27
C THR A 157 7.18 -4.00 8.37
N MET A 158 6.33 -3.42 7.55
CA MET A 158 6.65 -2.27 6.73
C MET A 158 5.48 -1.30 6.73
N GLN A 159 5.78 -0.02 6.83
CA GLN A 159 4.84 1.07 6.68
C GLN A 159 5.33 2.03 5.59
N VAL A 160 4.42 2.38 4.69
CA VAL A 160 4.59 3.43 3.70
C VAL A 160 3.53 4.47 3.97
N VAL A 161 3.93 5.73 4.01
CA VAL A 161 3.03 6.88 4.10
C VAL A 161 3.27 7.71 2.84
N TYR A 162 2.19 8.16 2.21
CA TYR A 162 2.24 8.93 0.98
C TYR A 162 1.86 10.38 1.27
N GLU A 163 2.71 11.29 0.83
CA GLU A 163 2.44 12.72 0.79
C GLU A 163 2.39 13.15 -0.67
N TYR A 164 1.36 13.90 -1.04
CA TYR A 164 1.10 14.27 -2.42
C TYR A 164 1.39 15.74 -2.68
N GLU A 165 2.29 15.97 -3.62
CA GLU A 165 2.59 17.31 -4.15
C GLU A 165 1.67 17.67 -5.32
N SER A 166 1.37 16.69 -6.17
CA SER A 166 0.39 16.81 -7.24
C SER A 166 -0.36 15.50 -7.48
N ILE A 167 -1.58 15.59 -8.00
CA ILE A 167 -2.40 14.45 -8.41
C ILE A 167 -2.93 14.77 -9.81
N ASN A 168 -2.77 13.84 -10.76
CA ASN A 168 -3.20 14.01 -12.17
C ASN A 168 -2.69 15.32 -12.79
N GLY A 169 -1.44 15.70 -12.51
CA GLY A 169 -0.81 16.92 -13.02
C GLY A 169 -1.28 18.23 -12.36
N ARG A 170 -2.14 18.15 -11.33
CA ARG A 170 -2.62 19.32 -10.57
C ARG A 170 -1.99 19.36 -9.18
N PRO A 171 -1.43 20.50 -8.73
CA PRO A 171 -0.92 20.62 -7.37
C PRO A 171 -2.02 20.34 -6.34
N VAL A 172 -1.67 19.63 -5.26
CA VAL A 172 -2.59 19.37 -4.14
C VAL A 172 -2.74 20.64 -3.30
N THR A 173 -3.97 20.98 -2.93
CA THR A 173 -4.25 22.17 -2.13
C THR A 173 -3.59 22.10 -0.73
N VAL A 174 -3.23 23.25 -0.17
CA VAL A 174 -2.64 23.33 1.19
C VAL A 174 -3.59 22.75 2.25
N SER A 175 -4.91 22.94 2.08
CA SER A 175 -5.94 22.31 2.91
C SER A 175 -5.86 20.79 2.86
N SER A 176 -5.75 20.21 1.68
CA SER A 176 -5.67 18.76 1.52
C SER A 176 -4.36 18.19 2.03
N LYS A 177 -3.22 18.89 1.86
CA LYS A 177 -1.95 18.49 2.48
C LYS A 177 -2.06 18.41 4.00
N ARG A 178 -2.71 19.38 4.65
CA ARG A 178 -2.96 19.35 6.10
C ARG A 178 -3.86 18.19 6.51
N GLN A 179 -4.91 17.90 5.73
CA GLN A 179 -5.80 16.77 5.98
C GLN A 179 -5.03 15.44 5.92
N LEU A 180 -4.20 15.24 4.89
CA LEU A 180 -3.35 14.06 4.75
C LEU A 180 -2.37 13.91 5.92
N ALA A 181 -1.70 15.00 6.32
CA ALA A 181 -0.77 14.99 7.44
C ALA A 181 -1.44 14.62 8.77
N SER A 182 -2.70 15.01 8.97
CA SER A 182 -3.46 14.65 10.17
C SER A 182 -3.89 13.16 10.18
N ALA A 183 -4.18 12.60 9.01
CA ALA A 183 -4.58 11.19 8.85
C ALA A 183 -3.38 10.22 8.89
N ALA A 184 -2.18 10.68 8.51
CA ALA A 184 -0.96 9.88 8.48
C ALA A 184 -0.35 9.61 9.87
N ARG A 185 -0.81 10.31 10.92
CA ARG A 185 -0.34 10.04 12.28
C ARG A 185 -1.02 8.76 12.79
N PRO A 186 -0.27 7.70 13.15
CA PRO A 186 -0.89 6.55 13.80
C PRO A 186 -1.59 7.04 15.06
N ARG A 187 -2.82 6.56 15.30
CA ARG A 187 -3.44 6.70 16.62
C ARG A 187 -2.48 6.04 17.61
N GLN A 188 -1.78 6.84 18.41
CA GLN A 188 -1.10 6.31 19.59
C GLN A 188 -2.20 5.72 20.47
N GLN A 189 -2.22 4.39 20.57
CA GLN A 189 -2.81 3.68 21.71
C GLN A 189 -1.67 3.33 22.65
#